data_AF-A0A069ILP3-F1
#
_entry.id   AF-A0A069ILP3-F1
#
_cell.length_a   1.000
_cell.length_b   1.000
_cell.length_c   1.000
_cell.angle_alpha   90.00
_cell.angle_beta   90.00
_cell.angle_gamma   90.00
#
_symmetry.space_group_name_H-M   'P 1'
#
loop_
_entity.id
_entity.type
_entity.pdbx_description
1 polymer ?
#
loop_
_entity_poly.entity_id
_entity_poly.type
_entity_poly.pdbx_seq_one_letter_code
_entity_poly.pdbx_strand_id
1 'polypeptide(L)'
;MSEVLDTTPRADGFRMPAEWEPHIGCWMMWPERSDNWRGGAKPAQHAFAAGAAAIAQGRPGAGCPSPAPVGSGPARPAPKRNEPSLDLDALAGPTRPNNNRGRPATGQQGSGTASRATGPQLAALAGQVNPHWNLNCDLPGMDAMTIRVTVRLTSDGQIVGSPRLEQPRNDATWRAASDAMLRALRAAAPFNVPAGFQAQDVPFRFETARKCGNR
;
A
#
# COMPACT_ATOMS: atom_id res chain seq x y z
N MET A 1 21.83 -28.68 -10.02
CA MET A 1 22.24 -28.76 -8.60
C MET A 1 22.91 -27.45 -8.26
N SER A 2 22.44 -26.76 -7.23
CA SER A 2 23.02 -25.50 -6.75
C SER A 2 24.02 -25.82 -5.64
N GLU A 3 25.29 -25.54 -5.87
CA GLU A 3 26.34 -25.66 -4.85
C GLU A 3 26.30 -24.44 -3.91
N VAL A 4 26.60 -24.67 -2.63
CA VAL A 4 26.66 -23.62 -1.60
C VAL A 4 28.10 -23.10 -1.54
N LEU A 5 28.27 -21.78 -1.65
CA LEU A 5 29.57 -21.12 -1.50
C LEU A 5 29.80 -20.74 -0.04
N ASP A 6 31.02 -20.95 0.47
CA ASP A 6 31.43 -20.61 1.85
C ASP A 6 31.89 -19.14 2.01
N THR A 7 31.93 -18.39 0.91
CA THR A 7 32.33 -16.98 0.87
C THR A 7 31.12 -16.04 0.91
N THR A 8 31.37 -14.76 1.22
CA THR A 8 30.33 -13.73 1.17
C THR A 8 30.43 -12.97 -0.16
N PRO A 9 29.30 -12.48 -0.73
CA PRO A 9 29.35 -11.68 -1.96
C PRO A 9 30.33 -10.50 -1.88
N ARG A 10 30.48 -9.89 -0.70
CA ARG A 10 31.45 -8.81 -0.47
C ARG A 10 32.89 -9.30 -0.54
N ALA A 11 33.19 -10.48 0.01
CA ALA A 11 34.52 -11.10 -0.08
C ALA A 11 34.87 -11.50 -1.52
N ASP A 12 33.86 -11.87 -2.31
CA ASP A 12 33.98 -12.21 -3.72
C ASP A 12 34.02 -10.96 -4.65
N GLY A 13 34.06 -9.76 -4.06
CA GLY A 13 34.16 -8.50 -4.80
C GLY A 13 32.84 -8.00 -5.41
N PHE A 14 31.72 -8.68 -5.16
CA PHE A 14 30.40 -8.16 -5.53
C PHE A 14 30.01 -6.99 -4.62
N ARG A 15 29.40 -5.98 -5.25
CA ARG A 15 28.80 -4.85 -4.55
C ARG A 15 27.47 -4.50 -5.18
N MET A 16 26.59 -3.88 -4.39
CA MET A 16 25.36 -3.28 -4.90
C MET A 16 25.69 -1.89 -5.45
N PRO A 17 25.61 -1.67 -6.77
CA PRO A 17 25.82 -0.34 -7.35
C PRO A 17 24.71 0.61 -6.90
N ALA A 18 25.02 1.90 -6.82
CA ALA A 18 24.00 2.92 -6.60
C ALA A 18 23.15 3.11 -7.87
N GLU A 19 21.90 3.55 -7.72
CA GLU A 19 20.95 3.70 -8.84
C GLU A 19 21.41 4.72 -9.92
N TRP A 20 22.29 5.65 -9.55
CA TRP A 20 22.86 6.68 -10.43
C TRP A 20 24.20 6.29 -11.06
N GLU A 21 24.74 5.10 -10.74
CA GLU A 21 25.99 4.68 -11.36
C GLU A 21 25.82 4.45 -12.87
N PRO A 22 26.87 4.73 -13.66
CA PRO A 22 26.84 4.51 -15.10
C PRO A 22 26.46 3.06 -15.43
N HIS A 23 25.39 2.90 -16.20
CA HIS A 23 24.89 1.60 -16.66
C HIS A 23 24.59 1.66 -18.14
N ILE A 24 24.81 0.53 -18.82
CA ILE A 24 24.64 0.41 -20.28
C ILE A 24 23.18 0.47 -20.74
N GLY A 25 22.22 0.21 -19.84
CA GLY A 25 20.81 0.19 -20.18
C GLY A 25 19.92 -0.20 -18.99
N CYS A 26 18.61 -0.13 -19.21
CA CYS A 26 17.59 -0.53 -18.24
C CYS A 26 16.59 -1.45 -18.93
N TRP A 27 16.32 -2.58 -18.27
CA TRP A 27 15.28 -3.51 -18.67
C TRP A 27 13.94 -3.03 -18.11
N MET A 28 12.95 -2.90 -18.98
CA MET A 28 11.58 -2.61 -18.60
C MET A 28 10.68 -3.77 -19.05
N MET A 29 9.75 -4.19 -18.21
CA MET A 29 8.85 -5.31 -18.48
C MET A 29 7.40 -4.83 -18.47
N TRP A 30 6.60 -5.32 -19.43
CA TRP A 30 5.19 -5.00 -19.57
C TRP A 30 4.33 -6.28 -19.52
N PRO A 31 3.25 -6.33 -18.72
CA PRO A 31 2.35 -7.47 -18.70
C PRO A 31 1.50 -7.57 -19.98
N GLU A 32 1.39 -8.77 -20.55
CA GLU A 32 0.58 -9.03 -21.74
C GLU A 32 -0.94 -8.96 -21.46
N ARG A 33 -1.33 -9.25 -20.21
CA ARG A 33 -2.72 -9.30 -19.77
C ARG A 33 -3.36 -7.91 -19.68
N SER A 34 -4.32 -7.64 -20.57
CA SER A 34 -5.04 -6.36 -20.67
C SER A 34 -6.13 -6.15 -19.62
N ASP A 35 -6.49 -7.18 -18.85
CA ASP A 35 -7.55 -7.15 -17.84
C ASP A 35 -7.11 -6.55 -16.49
N ASN A 36 -5.80 -6.42 -16.29
CA ASN A 36 -5.23 -5.94 -15.03
C ASN A 36 -5.44 -4.42 -14.84
N TRP A 37 -5.78 -3.67 -15.90
CA TRP A 37 -5.93 -2.21 -15.88
C TRP A 37 -7.24 -1.80 -16.56
N ARG A 38 -7.86 -0.73 -16.08
CA ARG A 38 -9.11 -0.20 -16.65
C ARG A 38 -8.93 0.21 -18.12
N GLY A 39 -10.01 0.10 -18.90
CA GLY A 39 -10.00 0.51 -20.31
C GLY A 39 -9.09 -0.33 -21.20
N GLY A 40 -8.90 -1.61 -20.86
CA GLY A 40 -8.04 -2.54 -21.62
C GLY A 40 -6.57 -2.11 -21.64
N ALA A 41 -6.10 -1.50 -20.55
CA ALA A 41 -4.74 -0.97 -20.40
C ALA A 41 -4.33 0.12 -21.41
N LYS A 42 -5.22 0.71 -22.20
CA LYS A 42 -4.82 1.79 -23.13
C LYS A 42 -4.18 3.00 -22.43
N PRO A 43 -4.77 3.56 -21.34
CA PRO A 43 -4.12 4.66 -20.61
C PRO A 43 -2.78 4.24 -19.99
N ALA A 44 -2.71 2.98 -19.59
CA ALA A 44 -1.55 2.34 -18.98
C ALA A 44 -0.35 2.27 -19.93
N GLN A 45 -0.62 1.79 -21.14
CA GLN A 45 0.36 1.65 -22.21
C GLN A 45 0.95 3.00 -22.59
N HIS A 46 0.11 4.04 -22.65
CA HIS A 46 0.57 5.41 -22.92
C HIS A 46 1.55 5.91 -21.85
N ALA A 47 1.20 5.73 -20.56
CA ALA A 47 2.06 6.14 -19.46
C ALA A 47 3.38 5.35 -19.44
N PHE A 48 3.34 4.04 -19.70
CA PHE A 48 4.53 3.19 -19.75
C PHE A 48 5.44 3.55 -20.92
N ALA A 49 4.87 3.76 -22.11
CA ALA A 49 5.61 4.19 -23.30
C ALA A 49 6.29 5.55 -23.08
N ALA A 50 5.59 6.50 -22.45
CA ALA A 50 6.15 7.80 -22.09
C ALA A 50 7.34 7.67 -21.12
N GLY A 51 7.22 6.79 -20.11
CA GLY A 51 8.32 6.50 -19.18
C GLY A 51 9.53 5.86 -19.87
N ALA A 52 9.30 4.86 -20.72
CA ALA A 52 10.35 4.22 -21.50
C ALA A 52 11.06 5.21 -22.44
N ALA A 53 10.33 6.12 -23.07
CA ALA A 53 10.89 7.16 -23.92
C ALA A 53 11.77 8.15 -23.13
N ALA A 54 11.31 8.61 -21.95
CA ALA A 54 12.10 9.49 -21.09
C ALA A 54 13.39 8.81 -20.60
N ILE A 55 13.29 7.53 -20.22
CA ILE A 55 14.42 6.69 -19.81
C ILE A 55 15.43 6.51 -20.96
N ALA A 56 14.97 6.41 -22.21
CA ALA A 56 15.84 6.30 -23.38
C ALA A 56 16.57 7.62 -23.69
N GLN A 57 15.89 8.77 -23.56
CA GLN A 57 16.47 10.10 -23.81
C GLN A 57 17.59 10.46 -22.82
N GLY A 58 17.48 10.02 -21.57
CA GLY A 58 18.46 10.28 -20.52
C GLY A 58 19.78 9.50 -20.66
N ARG A 59 19.94 8.63 -21.68
CA ARG A 59 21.15 7.81 -21.85
C ARG A 59 21.97 8.21 -23.09
N PRO A 60 23.27 8.53 -22.94
CA PRO A 60 24.14 8.74 -24.09
C PRO A 60 24.40 7.40 -24.80
N GLY A 61 23.98 7.29 -26.06
CA GLY A 61 24.29 6.15 -26.95
C GLY A 61 23.12 5.24 -27.36
N ALA A 62 21.89 5.49 -26.90
CA ALA A 62 20.72 4.68 -27.26
C ALA A 62 20.12 5.09 -28.63
N GLY A 63 20.79 4.69 -29.72
CA GLY A 63 20.14 4.59 -31.02
C GLY A 63 19.09 3.49 -30.96
N CYS A 64 17.82 3.86 -30.81
CA CYS A 64 16.70 2.92 -30.69
C CYS A 64 16.19 2.57 -32.10
N PRO A 65 16.41 1.36 -32.64
CA PRO A 65 15.68 0.95 -33.83
C PRO A 65 14.20 0.81 -33.45
N SER A 66 13.33 1.53 -34.15
CA SER A 66 11.87 1.33 -34.05
C SER A 66 11.54 -0.14 -34.28
N PRO A 67 10.78 -0.81 -33.40
CA PRO A 67 10.21 -2.09 -33.75
C PRO A 67 9.21 -1.85 -34.89
N ALA A 68 9.46 -2.45 -36.06
CA ALA A 68 8.47 -2.52 -37.11
C ALA A 68 7.19 -3.20 -36.54
N PRO A 69 5.98 -2.76 -36.93
CA PRO A 69 4.76 -3.41 -36.48
C PRO A 69 4.80 -4.87 -36.93
N VAL A 70 4.86 -5.78 -35.96
CA VAL A 70 4.71 -7.21 -36.21
C VAL A 70 3.27 -7.41 -36.66
N GLY A 71 3.11 -7.76 -37.93
CA GLY A 71 1.80 -8.12 -38.49
C GLY A 71 1.20 -9.26 -37.67
N SER A 72 -0.08 -9.13 -37.33
CA SER A 72 -0.85 -10.15 -36.62
C SER A 72 -0.89 -11.43 -37.44
N GLY A 73 0.02 -12.37 -37.16
CA GLY A 73 -0.11 -13.74 -37.65
C GLY A 73 -1.37 -14.40 -37.04
N PRO A 74 -2.03 -15.32 -37.75
CA PRO A 74 -3.22 -15.98 -37.22
C PRO A 74 -2.87 -16.72 -35.92
N ALA A 75 -3.74 -16.58 -34.91
CA ALA A 75 -3.56 -17.15 -33.60
C ALA A 75 -3.36 -18.66 -33.69
N ARG A 76 -2.19 -19.15 -33.26
CA ARG A 76 -1.97 -20.57 -33.02
C ARG A 76 -2.79 -20.97 -31.77
N PRO A 77 -3.67 -21.98 -31.83
CA PRO A 77 -4.41 -22.40 -30.65
C PRO A 77 -3.42 -22.89 -29.59
N ALA A 78 -3.57 -22.37 -28.36
CA ALA A 78 -2.76 -22.76 -27.22
C ALA A 78 -2.98 -24.26 -26.91
N PRO A 79 -1.92 -25.04 -26.61
CA PRO A 79 -2.11 -26.41 -26.12
C PRO A 79 -2.85 -26.36 -24.78
N LYS A 80 -3.95 -27.11 -24.69
CA LYS A 80 -4.70 -27.26 -23.42
C LYS A 80 -3.79 -27.97 -22.41
N ARG A 81 -3.33 -27.23 -21.41
CA ARG A 81 -2.63 -27.80 -20.26
C ARG A 81 -3.68 -28.43 -19.36
N ASN A 82 -3.71 -29.75 -19.31
CA ASN A 82 -4.48 -30.48 -18.31
C ASN A 82 -3.68 -30.44 -17.00
N GLU A 83 -4.05 -29.52 -16.11
CA GLU A 83 -3.59 -29.55 -14.73
C GLU A 83 -4.51 -30.51 -13.96
N PRO A 84 -4.00 -31.53 -13.26
CA PRO A 84 -4.81 -32.19 -12.25
C PRO A 84 -5.15 -31.15 -11.18
N SER A 85 -6.43 -30.84 -11.04
CA SER A 85 -6.91 -29.92 -10.00
C SER A 85 -6.47 -30.45 -8.64
N LEU A 86 -5.60 -29.69 -7.96
CA LEU A 86 -5.29 -29.93 -6.56
C LEU A 86 -6.57 -29.67 -5.77
N ASP A 87 -7.17 -30.75 -5.26
CA ASP A 87 -8.38 -30.68 -4.47
C ASP A 87 -8.06 -30.13 -3.08
N LEU A 88 -8.30 -28.83 -2.91
CA LEU A 88 -8.01 -28.10 -1.67
C LEU A 88 -8.89 -28.57 -0.50
N ASP A 89 -10.05 -29.19 -0.78
CA ASP A 89 -10.93 -29.75 0.25
C ASP A 89 -10.35 -31.04 0.85
N ALA A 90 -9.53 -31.79 0.11
CA ALA A 90 -8.86 -32.99 0.63
C ALA A 90 -7.72 -32.67 1.62
N LEU A 91 -7.24 -31.42 1.65
CA LEU A 91 -6.24 -30.90 2.59
C LEU A 91 -6.87 -30.18 3.79
N ALA A 92 -8.19 -29.98 3.80
CA ALA A 92 -8.89 -29.40 4.93
C ALA A 92 -9.13 -30.47 6.02
N GLY A 93 -8.45 -30.32 7.16
CA GLY A 93 -8.73 -31.13 8.34
C GLY A 93 -10.18 -30.97 8.84
N PRO A 94 -10.66 -31.87 9.72
CA PRO A 94 -12.06 -31.89 10.13
C PRO A 94 -12.50 -30.56 10.77
N THR A 95 -13.66 -30.08 10.36
CA THR A 95 -14.29 -28.85 10.86
C THR A 95 -14.52 -28.93 12.37
N ARG A 96 -13.95 -28.00 13.12
CA ARG A 96 -14.29 -27.78 14.54
C ARG A 96 -15.77 -27.38 14.63
N PRO A 97 -16.57 -27.96 15.56
CA PRO A 97 -17.96 -27.58 15.72
C PRO A 97 -18.05 -26.10 16.13
N ASN A 98 -18.71 -25.32 15.29
CA ASN A 98 -18.91 -23.88 15.49
C ASN A 98 -20.26 -23.65 16.17
N ASN A 99 -20.26 -23.18 17.42
CA ASN A 99 -21.46 -22.82 18.18
C ASN A 99 -21.95 -21.40 17.82
N ASN A 100 -22.14 -21.14 16.53
CA ASN A 100 -22.57 -19.81 16.06
C ASN A 100 -24.08 -19.62 16.27
N ARG A 101 -24.43 -18.97 17.38
CA ARG A 101 -25.72 -18.30 17.54
C ARG A 101 -25.86 -17.21 16.47
N GLY A 102 -27.06 -17.09 15.92
CA GLY A 102 -27.36 -16.38 14.68
C GLY A 102 -26.96 -14.90 14.60
N ARG A 103 -26.96 -14.42 13.36
CA ARG A 103 -26.76 -13.03 12.96
C ARG A 103 -27.87 -12.13 13.56
N PRO A 104 -27.56 -11.07 14.31
CA PRO A 104 -28.58 -10.13 14.74
C PRO A 104 -29.05 -9.28 13.54
N ALA A 105 -30.36 -9.02 13.51
CA ALA A 105 -31.02 -8.21 12.50
C ALA A 105 -30.56 -6.74 12.55
N THR A 106 -30.60 -6.07 11.40
CA THR A 106 -30.32 -4.64 11.24
C THR A 106 -31.19 -3.83 12.20
N GLY A 107 -30.56 -3.20 13.18
CA GLY A 107 -31.22 -2.46 14.26
C GLY A 107 -30.69 -2.76 15.67
N GLN A 108 -29.93 -3.84 15.87
CA GLN A 108 -29.24 -4.06 17.14
C GLN A 108 -27.83 -3.48 17.15
N GLN A 109 -27.60 -2.54 18.07
CA GLN A 109 -26.25 -2.18 18.52
C GLN A 109 -25.65 -3.41 19.19
N GLY A 110 -24.80 -4.13 18.46
CA GLY A 110 -24.04 -5.25 19.02
C GLY A 110 -23.10 -4.74 20.12
N SER A 111 -23.30 -5.23 21.34
CA SER A 111 -22.39 -5.06 22.47
C SER A 111 -21.15 -5.95 22.29
N GLY A 112 -20.35 -5.66 21.27
CA GLY A 112 -19.02 -6.23 21.17
C GLY A 112 -18.11 -5.54 22.18
N THR A 113 -17.53 -6.30 23.11
CA THR A 113 -16.43 -5.85 23.98
C THR A 113 -15.12 -5.77 23.18
N ALA A 114 -15.13 -5.04 22.06
CA ALA A 114 -13.88 -4.48 21.58
C ALA A 114 -13.45 -3.49 22.66
N SER A 115 -12.27 -3.70 23.25
CA SER A 115 -11.61 -2.64 24.00
C SER A 115 -11.63 -1.41 23.10
N ARG A 116 -12.46 -0.43 23.44
CA ARG A 116 -12.46 0.87 22.79
C ARG A 116 -11.51 1.67 23.66
N ALA A 117 -10.39 2.10 23.10
CA ALA A 117 -9.55 3.07 23.78
C ALA A 117 -10.45 4.18 24.33
N THR A 118 -10.30 4.48 25.61
CA THR A 118 -11.07 5.54 26.26
C THR A 118 -10.70 6.89 25.64
N GLY A 119 -11.59 7.89 25.75
CA GLY A 119 -11.32 9.24 25.20
C GLY A 119 -9.93 9.80 25.53
N PRO A 120 -9.44 9.70 26.78
CA PRO A 120 -8.09 10.13 27.15
C PRO A 120 -6.97 9.34 26.46
N GLN A 121 -7.17 8.04 26.26
CA GLN A 121 -6.20 7.17 25.61
C GLN A 121 -6.09 7.46 24.11
N LEU A 122 -7.22 7.75 23.45
CA LEU A 122 -7.24 8.21 22.06
C LEU A 122 -6.51 9.55 21.91
N ALA A 123 -6.71 10.47 22.85
CA ALA A 123 -6.04 11.76 22.84
C ALA A 123 -4.51 11.63 23.02
N ALA A 124 -4.06 10.74 23.91
CA ALA A 124 -2.64 10.45 24.11
C ALA A 124 -1.97 9.86 22.86
N LEU A 125 -2.65 8.94 22.16
CA LEU A 125 -2.16 8.38 20.89
C LEU A 125 -2.14 9.45 19.79
N ALA A 126 -3.18 10.29 19.69
CA ALA A 126 -3.22 11.38 18.72
C ALA A 126 -2.11 12.42 18.97
N GLY A 127 -1.75 12.66 20.24
CA GLY A 127 -0.64 13.51 20.64
C GLY A 127 0.72 13.04 20.13
N GLN A 128 0.90 11.74 19.92
CA GLN A 128 2.13 11.18 19.35
C GLN A 128 2.23 11.40 17.84
N VAL A 129 1.10 11.45 17.12
CA VAL A 129 1.08 11.63 15.66
C VAL A 129 1.21 13.10 15.26
N ASN A 130 0.60 13.99 16.03
CA ASN A 130 0.48 15.41 15.69
C ASN A 130 1.82 16.14 15.41
N PRO A 131 2.95 15.85 16.11
CA PRO A 131 4.26 16.42 15.80
C PRO A 131 4.79 16.01 14.42
N HIS A 132 4.48 14.79 13.95
CA HIS A 132 4.93 14.26 12.67
C HIS A 132 4.05 14.68 11.49
N TRP A 133 2.88 15.26 11.76
CA TRP A 133 1.95 15.71 10.73
C TRP A 133 2.38 17.06 10.16
N ASN A 134 3.23 17.03 9.14
CA ASN A 134 3.66 18.21 8.41
C ASN A 134 2.72 18.51 7.23
N LEU A 135 1.95 19.59 7.34
CA LEU A 135 1.00 20.07 6.34
C LEU A 135 1.49 21.37 5.71
N ASN A 136 1.29 21.51 4.41
CA ASN A 136 1.36 22.81 3.76
C ASN A 136 0.02 23.56 3.95
N CYS A 137 -0.02 24.46 4.94
CA CYS A 137 -1.22 25.23 5.28
C CYS A 137 -1.57 26.32 4.26
N ASP A 138 -0.68 26.63 3.30
CA ASP A 138 -0.91 27.68 2.31
C ASP A 138 -1.79 27.19 1.13
N LEU A 139 -2.20 25.90 1.15
CA LEU A 139 -3.10 25.32 0.16
C LEU A 139 -4.56 25.74 0.42
N PRO A 140 -5.33 26.06 -0.64
CA PRO A 140 -6.73 26.42 -0.49
C PRO A 140 -7.57 25.26 0.06
N GLY A 141 -8.39 25.54 1.07
CA GLY A 141 -9.29 24.58 1.71
C GLY A 141 -8.71 23.83 2.91
N MET A 142 -7.51 24.20 3.37
CA MET A 142 -6.87 23.59 4.56
C MET A 142 -7.43 24.08 5.90
N ASP A 143 -8.18 25.18 5.93
CA ASP A 143 -8.62 25.80 7.19
C ASP A 143 -9.85 25.14 7.83
N ALA A 144 -10.52 24.22 7.12
CA ALA A 144 -11.78 23.62 7.58
C ALA A 144 -11.97 22.17 7.10
N MET A 145 -10.95 21.32 7.25
CA MET A 145 -11.02 19.91 6.84
C MET A 145 -10.79 18.95 8.01
N THR A 146 -11.57 17.87 8.05
CA THR A 146 -11.43 16.77 9.02
C THR A 146 -11.22 15.47 8.28
N ILE A 147 -10.15 14.75 8.61
CA ILE A 147 -9.82 13.45 8.04
C ILE A 147 -9.98 12.40 9.15
N ARG A 148 -10.76 11.35 8.86
CA ARG A 148 -10.99 10.22 9.77
C ARG A 148 -10.33 8.98 9.21
N VAL A 149 -9.48 8.37 10.03
CA VAL A 149 -8.73 7.17 9.67
C VAL A 149 -8.83 6.15 10.79
N THR A 150 -9.12 4.92 10.44
CA THR A 150 -9.09 3.79 11.36
C THR A 150 -7.79 3.02 11.17
N VAL A 151 -7.04 2.82 12.25
CA VAL A 151 -5.77 2.09 12.24
C VAL A 151 -5.86 0.93 13.23
N ARG A 152 -5.50 -0.27 12.79
CA ARG A 152 -5.38 -1.44 13.67
C ARG A 152 -4.04 -1.38 14.39
N LEU A 153 -4.06 -1.29 15.71
CA LEU A 153 -2.86 -1.26 16.56
C LEU A 153 -2.77 -2.54 17.38
N THR A 154 -1.56 -3.06 17.59
CA THR A 154 -1.30 -4.21 18.50
C THR A 154 -1.06 -3.75 19.94
N SER A 155 -0.96 -4.72 20.86
CA SER A 155 -0.51 -4.50 22.25
C SER A 155 0.88 -3.87 22.35
N ASP A 156 1.71 -4.03 21.32
CA ASP A 156 3.08 -3.50 21.25
C ASP A 156 3.15 -2.15 20.52
N GLY A 157 1.99 -1.55 20.21
CA GLY A 157 1.91 -0.26 19.53
C GLY A 157 2.26 -0.29 18.05
N GLN A 158 2.33 -1.48 17.43
CA GLN A 158 2.60 -1.62 16.00
C GLN A 158 1.32 -1.46 15.18
N ILE A 159 1.45 -0.90 13.98
CA ILE A 159 0.36 -0.84 13.01
C ILE A 159 0.28 -2.18 12.26
N VAL A 160 -0.91 -2.80 12.24
CA VAL A 160 -1.15 -4.03 11.49
C VAL A 160 -2.04 -3.77 10.29
N GLY A 161 -1.59 -4.17 9.11
CA GLY A 161 -2.31 -3.95 7.86
C GLY A 161 -2.29 -2.49 7.41
N SER A 162 -3.23 -2.14 6.54
CA SER A 162 -3.30 -0.79 5.95
C SER A 162 -4.29 0.11 6.73
N PRO A 163 -3.90 1.34 7.08
CA PRO A 163 -4.82 2.36 7.59
C PRO A 163 -6.01 2.55 6.64
N ARG A 164 -7.23 2.61 7.17
CA ARG A 164 -8.45 2.79 6.37
C ARG A 164 -9.01 4.19 6.53
N LEU A 165 -9.24 4.88 5.42
CA LEU A 165 -9.89 6.19 5.38
C LEU A 165 -11.41 5.99 5.32
N GLU A 166 -12.16 6.61 6.23
CA GLU A 166 -13.62 6.41 6.30
C GLU A 166 -14.35 7.05 5.12
N GLN A 167 -13.87 8.20 4.64
CA GLN A 167 -14.51 8.99 3.60
C GLN A 167 -13.45 9.50 2.61
N PRO A 168 -12.96 8.64 1.71
CA PRO A 168 -11.96 9.04 0.74
C PRO A 168 -12.55 10.05 -0.25
N ARG A 169 -11.81 11.14 -0.50
CA ARG A 169 -12.17 12.17 -1.46
C ARG A 169 -11.15 12.25 -2.58
N ASN A 170 -11.56 12.83 -3.71
CA ASN A 170 -10.75 12.90 -4.93
C ASN A 170 -10.13 14.28 -5.20
N ASP A 171 -10.21 15.21 -4.24
CA ASP A 171 -9.63 16.54 -4.38
C ASP A 171 -8.13 16.56 -4.03
N ALA A 172 -7.38 17.44 -4.70
CA ALA A 172 -5.91 17.50 -4.56
C ALA A 172 -5.49 17.92 -3.13
N THR A 173 -6.21 18.88 -2.53
CA THR A 173 -5.99 19.34 -1.15
C THR A 173 -6.19 18.20 -0.15
N TRP A 174 -7.29 17.44 -0.25
CA TRP A 174 -7.54 16.30 0.62
C TRP A 174 -6.52 15.19 0.43
N ARG A 175 -6.11 14.87 -0.81
CA ARG A 175 -5.05 13.88 -1.05
C ARG A 175 -3.75 14.28 -0.36
N ALA A 176 -3.30 15.51 -0.57
CA ALA A 176 -2.08 16.03 0.06
C ALA A 176 -2.13 15.94 1.59
N ALA A 177 -3.25 16.33 2.19
CA ALA A 177 -3.44 16.24 3.64
C ALA A 177 -3.51 14.79 4.16
N SER A 178 -4.19 13.91 3.42
CA SER A 178 -4.32 12.48 3.76
C SER A 178 -3.00 11.73 3.67
N ASP A 179 -2.18 12.00 2.64
CA ASP A 179 -0.86 11.41 2.48
C ASP A 179 0.11 11.89 3.56
N ALA A 180 0.05 13.18 3.91
CA ALA A 180 0.80 13.73 5.04
C ALA A 180 0.43 13.04 6.36
N MET A 181 -0.86 12.76 6.58
CA MET A 181 -1.34 12.04 7.77
C MET A 181 -0.89 10.58 7.78
N LEU A 182 -0.96 9.88 6.64
CA LEU A 182 -0.48 8.49 6.54
C LEU A 182 1.04 8.40 6.80
N ARG A 183 1.83 9.39 6.33
CA ARG A 183 3.25 9.49 6.68
C ARG A 183 3.46 9.73 8.17
N ALA A 184 2.66 10.61 8.78
CA ALA A 184 2.74 10.89 10.22
C ALA A 184 2.43 9.65 11.06
N LEU A 185 1.41 8.87 10.69
CA LEU A 185 1.07 7.61 11.37
C LEU A 185 2.21 6.58 11.30
N ARG A 186 2.87 6.46 10.14
CA ARG A 186 4.03 5.57 9.99
C ARG A 186 5.24 6.06 10.78
N ALA A 187 5.46 7.38 10.82
CA ALA A 187 6.56 7.99 11.57
C ALA A 187 6.39 7.89 13.09
N ALA A 188 5.15 7.84 13.56
CA ALA A 188 4.82 7.68 14.99
C ALA A 188 4.87 6.22 15.47
N ALA A 189 5.03 5.24 14.56
CA ALA A 189 5.15 3.84 14.94
C ALA A 189 6.59 3.53 15.40
N PRO A 190 6.78 2.76 16.50
CA PRO A 190 5.76 2.18 17.38
C PRO A 190 5.10 3.21 18.31
N PHE A 191 3.79 3.08 18.50
CA PHE A 191 3.04 3.91 19.44
C PHE A 191 3.31 3.52 20.88
N ASN A 192 3.47 4.51 21.75
CA ASN A 192 3.46 4.30 23.20
C ASN A 192 2.01 4.05 23.66
N VAL A 193 1.67 2.77 23.83
CA VAL A 193 0.36 2.31 24.29
C VAL A 193 0.40 2.00 25.80
N PRO A 194 -0.66 2.33 26.57
CA PRO A 194 -0.72 1.99 27.99
C PRO A 194 -0.67 0.49 28.27
N ALA A 195 -0.23 0.11 29.48
CA ALA A 195 -0.22 -1.28 29.92
C ALA A 195 -1.62 -1.92 29.80
N GLY A 196 -1.68 -3.14 29.27
CA GLY A 196 -2.93 -3.87 29.04
C GLY A 196 -3.70 -3.47 27.77
N PHE A 197 -3.10 -2.67 26.88
CA PHE A 197 -3.68 -2.38 25.57
C PHE A 197 -3.85 -3.65 24.74
N GLN A 198 -5.05 -3.87 24.24
CA GLN A 198 -5.39 -5.01 23.40
C GLN A 198 -5.36 -4.61 21.93
N ALA A 199 -5.13 -5.58 21.04
CA ALA A 199 -5.14 -5.31 19.61
C ALA A 199 -6.52 -4.86 19.15
N GLN A 200 -6.64 -3.61 18.69
CA GLN A 200 -7.93 -2.98 18.41
C GLN A 200 -7.85 -1.98 17.27
N ASP A 201 -9.00 -1.67 16.68
CA ASP A 201 -9.15 -0.63 15.67
C ASP A 201 -9.33 0.72 16.35
N VAL A 202 -8.35 1.60 16.16
CA VAL A 202 -8.31 2.94 16.76
C VAL A 202 -8.70 3.97 15.70
N PRO A 203 -9.83 4.69 15.89
CA PRO A 203 -10.18 5.81 15.04
C PRO A 203 -9.37 7.05 15.45
N PHE A 204 -8.66 7.62 14.49
CA PHE A 204 -8.03 8.92 14.62
C PHE A 204 -8.81 9.97 13.84
N ARG A 205 -8.95 11.14 14.44
CA ARG A 205 -9.56 12.32 13.84
C ARG A 205 -8.52 13.41 13.75
N PHE A 206 -8.22 13.83 12.53
CA PHE A 206 -7.26 14.87 12.24
C PHE A 206 -7.97 16.10 11.70
N GLU A 207 -7.83 17.22 12.42
CA GLU A 207 -8.42 18.51 12.04
C GLU A 207 -7.32 19.42 11.53
N THR A 208 -7.38 19.76 10.24
CA THR A 208 -6.37 20.62 9.60
C THR A 208 -6.41 22.02 10.19
N ALA A 209 -7.60 22.53 10.51
CA ALA A 209 -7.80 23.81 11.20
C ALA A 209 -6.99 23.91 12.49
N ARG A 210 -6.99 22.84 13.30
CA ARG A 210 -6.24 22.77 14.57
C ARG A 210 -4.73 22.78 14.35
N LYS A 211 -4.26 22.23 13.23
CA LYS A 211 -2.82 22.18 12.92
C LYS A 211 -2.32 23.47 12.27
N CYS A 212 -3.12 24.08 11.41
CA CYS A 212 -2.77 25.31 10.70
C CYS A 212 -3.04 26.58 11.53
N GLY A 213 -4.03 26.58 12.41
CA GLY A 213 -4.32 27.68 13.34
C GLY A 213 -3.37 27.77 14.54
N ASN A 214 -2.46 26.81 14.72
CA ASN A 214 -1.48 26.77 15.80
C ASN A 214 -0.07 27.21 15.32
N ARG A 215 -0.01 27.92 14.17
CA ARG A 215 1.17 28.55 13.57
C ARG A 215 1.23 30.01 14.01
#